data_AF-A0A968T6R4-F1
#
_entry.id   AF-A0A968T6R4-F1
#
_cell.length_a   1.000
_cell.length_b   1.000
_cell.length_c   1.000
_cell.angle_alpha   90.00
_cell.angle_beta   90.00
_cell.angle_gamma   90.00
#
_symmetry.space_group_name_H-M   'P 1'
#
loop_
_entity.id
_entity.type
_entity.pdbx_description
1 polymer ?
#
loop_
_entity_poly.entity_id
_entity_poly.type
_entity_poly.pdbx_seq_one_letter_code
_entity_poly.pdbx_strand_id
1 'polypeptide(L)'
;MNWLHNLVVKSGAIIIHLTPPVFDERKGMAYANVLDIYSDWLISCRYTSAWEVIDIHWPMRKYLEEKRTIDSTFVLAADGVHPGETGHWIISREILKYLGENNLMQKGNIHNVFNAFPNGEAVLKLIKERQDVMKDAWLNATGHNRPEMNPGVSLSEAERKALETELKIRELLK
;
A
#
# COMPACT_ATOMS: atom_id res chain seq x y z
N MET A 1 -0.60 -19.50 -8.36
CA MET A 1 0.35 -18.73 -7.52
C MET A 1 1.75 -19.33 -7.47
N ASN A 2 1.95 -20.63 -7.24
CA ASN A 2 3.29 -21.25 -7.20
C ASN A 2 4.15 -20.96 -8.44
N TRP A 3 3.56 -21.04 -9.64
CA TRP A 3 4.27 -20.69 -10.87
C TRP A 3 4.83 -19.27 -10.86
N LEU A 4 4.03 -18.27 -10.46
CA LEU A 4 4.45 -16.87 -10.40
C LEU A 4 5.54 -16.66 -9.35
N HIS A 5 5.34 -17.21 -8.14
CA HIS A 5 6.35 -17.16 -7.08
C HIS A 5 7.68 -17.74 -7.57
N ASN A 6 7.66 -18.91 -8.19
CA ASN A 6 8.86 -19.57 -8.71
C ASN A 6 9.55 -18.75 -9.81
N LEU A 7 8.80 -18.04 -10.65
CA LEU A 7 9.38 -17.16 -11.66
C LEU A 7 10.08 -15.94 -11.03
N VAL A 8 9.49 -15.34 -10.00
CA VAL A 8 10.09 -14.19 -9.29
C VAL A 8 11.35 -14.63 -8.54
N VAL A 9 11.32 -15.79 -7.87
CA VAL A 9 12.52 -16.33 -7.21
C VAL A 9 13.62 -16.62 -8.24
N LYS A 10 13.26 -17.20 -9.40
CA LYS A 10 14.23 -17.46 -10.48
C LYS A 10 14.83 -16.21 -11.10
N SER A 11 14.16 -15.05 -11.04
CA SER A 11 14.74 -13.79 -11.50
C SER A 11 15.75 -13.20 -10.51
N GLY A 12 15.90 -13.79 -9.32
CA GLY A 12 16.75 -13.29 -8.25
C GLY A 12 16.12 -12.17 -7.41
N ALA A 13 14.85 -11.84 -7.66
CA ALA A 13 14.13 -10.85 -6.87
C ALA A 13 13.64 -11.45 -5.55
N ILE A 14 13.65 -10.62 -4.49
CA ILE A 14 13.01 -10.96 -3.22
C ILE A 14 11.50 -10.77 -3.38
N ILE A 15 10.73 -11.78 -3.01
CA ILE A 15 9.26 -11.74 -3.05
C ILE A 15 8.71 -11.78 -1.62
N ILE A 16 7.84 -10.82 -1.32
CA ILE A 16 6.99 -10.82 -0.13
C ILE A 16 5.55 -10.81 -0.63
N HIS A 17 4.76 -11.80 -0.25
CA HIS A 17 3.34 -11.84 -0.60
C HIS A 17 2.54 -10.96 0.36
N LEU A 18 1.47 -10.37 -0.13
CA LEU A 18 0.52 -9.59 0.66
C LEU A 18 -0.85 -10.25 0.54
N THR A 19 -1.53 -10.51 1.64
CA THR A 19 -2.94 -10.93 1.60
C THR A 19 -3.80 -9.82 0.95
N PRO A 20 -4.93 -10.11 0.31
CA PRO A 20 -5.80 -9.05 -0.22
C PRO A 20 -6.40 -8.19 0.91
N PRO A 21 -6.77 -6.93 0.64
CA PRO A 21 -7.64 -6.16 1.53
C PRO A 21 -9.00 -6.85 1.73
N VAL A 22 -9.70 -6.50 2.81
CA VAL A 22 -11.08 -6.96 3.02
C VAL A 22 -12.03 -6.37 1.97
N PHE A 23 -12.97 -7.20 1.51
CA PHE A 23 -14.15 -6.75 0.77
C PHE A 23 -15.34 -6.63 1.74
N ASP A 24 -16.15 -5.59 1.59
CA ASP A 24 -17.32 -5.44 2.45
C ASP A 24 -18.39 -6.49 2.09
N GLU A 25 -18.58 -7.48 2.97
CA GLU A 25 -19.54 -8.57 2.80
C GLU A 25 -20.97 -8.10 2.51
N ARG A 26 -21.34 -6.88 2.94
CA ARG A 26 -22.64 -6.26 2.65
C ARG A 26 -22.85 -5.99 1.15
N LYS A 27 -21.77 -5.93 0.37
CA LYS A 27 -21.77 -5.80 -1.10
C LYS A 27 -21.65 -7.15 -1.81
N GLY A 28 -21.48 -8.26 -1.07
CA GLY A 28 -21.33 -9.60 -1.64
C GLY A 28 -20.61 -10.58 -0.70
N MET A 29 -21.37 -11.30 0.13
CA MET A 29 -20.82 -12.23 1.13
C MET A 29 -19.98 -13.35 0.52
N ALA A 30 -20.40 -13.91 -0.62
CA ALA A 30 -19.66 -15.00 -1.27
C ALA A 30 -18.27 -14.53 -1.73
N TYR A 31 -18.17 -13.30 -2.22
CA TYR A 31 -16.89 -12.73 -2.64
C TYR A 31 -16.00 -12.40 -1.44
N ALA A 32 -16.55 -11.83 -0.36
CA ALA A 32 -15.83 -11.64 0.89
C ALA A 32 -15.23 -12.96 1.40
N ASN A 33 -16.03 -14.02 1.49
CA ASN A 33 -15.59 -15.33 1.96
C ASN A 33 -14.50 -15.96 1.07
N VAL A 34 -14.50 -15.69 -0.25
CA VAL A 34 -13.39 -16.11 -1.12
C VAL A 34 -12.10 -15.39 -0.74
N LEU A 35 -12.15 -14.11 -0.42
CA LEU A 35 -10.98 -13.35 0.04
C LEU A 35 -10.51 -13.83 1.42
N ASP A 36 -11.41 -14.18 2.33
CA ASP A 36 -11.08 -14.75 3.64
C ASP A 36 -10.28 -16.06 3.46
N ILE A 37 -10.84 -17.01 2.70
CA ILE A 37 -10.19 -18.31 2.41
C ILE A 37 -8.85 -18.13 1.70
N TYR A 38 -8.79 -17.21 0.73
CA TYR A 38 -7.55 -16.95 0.00
C TYR A 38 -6.47 -16.32 0.91
N SER A 39 -6.87 -15.47 1.85
CA SER A 39 -5.97 -14.86 2.83
C SER A 39 -5.42 -15.91 3.80
N ASP A 40 -6.27 -16.80 4.31
CA ASP A 40 -5.84 -17.93 5.14
C ASP A 40 -4.89 -18.87 4.41
N TRP A 41 -5.19 -19.17 3.14
CA TRP A 41 -4.30 -19.97 2.31
C TRP A 41 -2.94 -19.29 2.11
N LEU A 42 -2.89 -17.98 1.82
CA LEU A 42 -1.62 -17.25 1.71
C LEU A 42 -0.84 -17.24 3.02
N ILE A 43 -1.50 -16.98 4.16
CA ILE A 43 -0.88 -17.05 5.49
C ILE A 43 -0.33 -18.45 5.74
N SER A 44 -1.04 -19.49 5.30
CA SER A 44 -0.58 -20.87 5.42
C SER A 44 0.73 -21.16 4.69
N CYS A 45 1.02 -20.43 3.61
CA CYS A 45 2.26 -20.57 2.85
C CYS A 45 3.50 -20.18 3.65
N ARG A 46 3.37 -19.43 4.75
CA ARG A 46 4.48 -19.14 5.68
C ARG A 46 5.12 -20.42 6.20
N TYR A 47 4.31 -21.43 6.53
CA TYR A 47 4.78 -22.68 7.13
C TYR A 47 4.72 -23.88 6.18
N THR A 48 3.85 -23.86 5.16
CA THR A 48 3.77 -24.95 4.17
C THR A 48 4.78 -24.81 3.04
N SER A 49 5.19 -23.59 2.70
CA SER A 49 6.07 -23.29 1.56
C SER A 49 7.24 -22.37 1.92
N ALA A 50 7.40 -21.99 3.20
CA ALA A 50 8.39 -21.02 3.67
C ALA A 50 8.32 -19.68 2.92
N TRP A 51 7.13 -19.22 2.55
CA TRP A 51 6.94 -17.93 1.89
C TRP A 51 6.96 -16.79 2.90
N GLU A 52 7.59 -15.68 2.52
CA GLU A 52 7.42 -14.40 3.18
C GLU A 52 6.02 -13.87 2.85
N VAL A 53 5.19 -13.64 3.88
CA VAL A 53 3.79 -13.20 3.71
C VAL A 53 3.46 -12.15 4.76
N ILE A 54 2.96 -11.00 4.33
CA ILE A 54 2.38 -9.94 5.18
C ILE A 54 0.86 -10.09 5.17
N ASP A 55 0.26 -10.16 6.35
CA ASP A 55 -1.19 -10.20 6.51
C ASP A 55 -1.72 -8.78 6.75
N ILE A 56 -2.45 -8.27 5.78
CA ILE A 56 -3.26 -7.05 5.90
C ILE A 56 -4.75 -7.35 6.03
N HIS A 57 -5.18 -8.57 5.71
CA HIS A 57 -6.58 -8.92 5.57
C HIS A 57 -7.25 -8.99 6.94
N TRP A 58 -6.77 -9.84 7.82
CA TRP A 58 -7.39 -10.04 9.13
C TRP A 58 -7.23 -8.84 10.07
N PRO A 59 -6.12 -8.07 10.06
CA PRO A 59 -6.06 -6.80 10.76
C PRO A 59 -7.11 -5.79 10.30
N MET A 60 -7.40 -5.72 8.99
CA MET A 60 -8.47 -4.88 8.46
C MET A 60 -9.85 -5.41 8.85
N ARG A 61 -10.09 -6.73 8.77
CA ARG A 61 -11.35 -7.38 9.15
C ARG A 61 -11.68 -7.10 10.61
N LYS A 62 -10.72 -7.34 11.51
CA LYS A 62 -10.84 -7.08 12.94
C LYS A 62 -11.20 -5.62 13.21
N TYR A 63 -10.49 -4.68 12.58
CA TYR A 63 -10.77 -3.26 12.76
C TYR A 63 -12.18 -2.88 12.28
N LEU A 64 -12.62 -3.40 11.13
CA LEU A 64 -13.96 -3.17 10.59
C LEU A 64 -15.04 -3.68 11.54
N GLU A 65 -14.90 -4.89 12.07
CA GLU A 65 -15.84 -5.50 13.01
C GLU A 65 -15.90 -4.73 14.33
N GLU A 66 -14.75 -4.39 14.91
CA GLU A 66 -14.66 -3.59 16.13
C GLU A 66 -15.35 -2.24 15.96
N LYS A 67 -15.11 -1.53 14.85
CA LYS A 67 -15.79 -0.25 14.58
C LYS A 67 -17.30 -0.42 14.38
N ARG A 68 -17.73 -1.51 13.76
CA ARG A 68 -19.16 -1.82 13.57
C ARG A 68 -19.92 -2.11 14.85
N THR A 69 -19.23 -2.46 15.94
CA THR A 69 -19.87 -2.56 17.27
C THR A 69 -20.31 -1.20 17.83
N ILE A 70 -19.65 -0.11 17.40
CA ILE A 70 -19.91 1.27 17.85
C ILE A 70 -20.79 1.99 16.83
N ASP A 71 -20.45 1.87 15.54
CA ASP A 71 -21.18 2.45 14.43
C ASP A 71 -21.44 1.37 13.37
N SER A 72 -22.67 0.86 13.35
CA SER A 72 -23.06 -0.21 12.43
C SER A 72 -22.96 0.21 10.96
N THR A 73 -22.88 1.51 10.64
CA THR A 73 -22.75 2.01 9.26
C THR A 73 -21.30 2.13 8.80
N PHE A 74 -20.34 1.91 9.69
CA PHE A 74 -18.92 2.05 9.39
C PHE A 74 -18.47 1.16 8.22
N VAL A 75 -17.65 1.75 7.34
CA VAL A 75 -17.04 1.10 6.17
C VAL A 75 -15.56 1.48 6.07
N LEU A 76 -14.73 0.53 5.65
CA LEU A 76 -13.36 0.82 5.22
C LEU A 76 -13.29 1.24 3.75
N ALA A 77 -14.24 0.80 2.92
CA ALA A 77 -14.36 1.10 1.50
C ALA A 77 -15.83 1.40 1.15
N ALA A 78 -16.13 2.57 0.58
CA ALA A 78 -17.50 2.97 0.29
C ALA A 78 -18.18 2.11 -0.79
N ASP A 79 -17.39 1.68 -1.77
CA ASP A 79 -17.81 0.75 -2.83
C ASP A 79 -17.62 -0.73 -2.45
N GLY A 80 -17.04 -0.99 -1.28
CA GLY A 80 -16.69 -2.33 -0.80
C GLY A 80 -15.36 -2.88 -1.32
N VAL A 81 -14.66 -2.16 -2.20
CA VAL A 81 -13.42 -2.62 -2.87
C VAL A 81 -12.22 -1.72 -2.55
N HIS A 82 -12.37 -0.41 -2.68
CA HIS A 82 -11.25 0.55 -2.57
C HIS A 82 -11.21 1.16 -1.17
N PRO A 83 -10.23 0.79 -0.33
CA PRO A 83 -10.17 1.31 1.02
C PRO A 83 -9.93 2.82 1.01
N GLY A 84 -10.61 3.54 1.90
CA GLY A 84 -10.33 4.94 2.19
C GLY A 84 -9.05 5.10 3.03
N GLU A 85 -8.83 6.31 3.53
CA GLU A 85 -7.62 6.68 4.29
C GLU A 85 -7.34 5.73 5.47
N THR A 86 -8.36 5.41 6.27
CA THR A 86 -8.21 4.50 7.41
C THR A 86 -7.79 3.09 6.98
N GLY A 87 -8.34 2.59 5.87
CA GLY A 87 -7.98 1.27 5.35
C GLY A 87 -6.55 1.25 4.81
N HIS A 88 -6.16 2.27 4.05
CA HIS A 88 -4.77 2.44 3.59
C HIS A 88 -3.79 2.56 4.76
N TRP A 89 -4.16 3.25 5.84
CA TRP A 89 -3.33 3.33 7.05
C TRP A 89 -3.09 1.95 7.68
N ILE A 90 -4.13 1.11 7.81
CA ILE A 90 -3.97 -0.26 8.34
C ILE A 90 -3.03 -1.08 7.45
N ILE A 91 -3.19 -0.99 6.13
CA ILE A 91 -2.31 -1.66 5.16
C ILE A 91 -0.86 -1.22 5.35
N SER A 92 -0.60 0.09 5.34
CA SER A 92 0.75 0.64 5.51
C SER A 92 1.36 0.24 6.85
N ARG A 93 0.57 0.25 7.92
CA ARG A 93 0.99 -0.13 9.26
C ARG A 93 1.50 -1.57 9.33
N GLU A 94 0.75 -2.54 8.79
CA GLU A 94 1.19 -3.95 8.83
C GLU A 94 2.42 -4.19 7.95
N ILE A 95 2.53 -3.50 6.81
CA ILE A 95 3.71 -3.58 5.95
C ILE A 95 4.95 -3.01 6.68
N LEU A 96 4.84 -1.83 7.26
CA LEU A 96 5.96 -1.19 7.97
C LEU A 96 6.39 -2.02 9.19
N LYS A 97 5.42 -2.54 9.94
CA LYS A 97 5.68 -3.45 11.07
C LYS A 97 6.47 -4.67 10.63
N TYR A 98 6.10 -5.29 9.51
CA TYR A 98 6.84 -6.42 8.95
C TYR A 98 8.28 -6.06 8.58
N LEU A 99 8.49 -4.87 8.00
CA LEU A 99 9.80 -4.37 7.60
C LEU A 99 10.67 -3.88 8.79
N GLY A 100 10.22 -4.10 10.03
CA GLY A 100 10.97 -3.82 11.26
C GLY A 100 10.59 -2.52 11.97
N GLU A 101 9.64 -1.76 11.44
CA GLU A 101 9.21 -0.49 12.02
C GLU A 101 8.07 -0.71 13.04
N ASN A 102 8.46 -0.87 14.30
CA ASN A 102 7.54 -1.20 15.40
C ASN A 102 7.04 0.02 16.19
N ASN A 103 7.62 1.20 15.99
CA ASN A 103 7.33 2.40 16.80
C ASN A 103 6.14 3.21 16.26
N LEU A 104 5.71 2.96 15.03
CA LEU A 104 4.58 3.67 14.40
C LEU A 104 3.22 3.25 14.95
N MET A 105 3.12 2.05 15.53
CA MET A 105 1.87 1.49 16.06
C MET A 105 1.22 2.39 17.13
N GLN A 106 2.02 3.20 17.83
CA GLN A 106 1.56 4.06 18.92
C GLN A 106 1.03 5.42 18.45
N LYS A 107 1.21 5.80 17.18
CA LYS A 107 0.98 7.18 16.71
C LYS A 107 -0.41 7.43 16.14
N GLY A 108 -1.24 6.39 16.00
CA GLY A 108 -2.66 6.50 15.67
C GLY A 108 -2.96 6.78 14.19
N ASN A 109 -2.39 7.82 13.59
CA ASN A 109 -2.60 8.20 12.19
C ASN A 109 -1.29 8.61 11.49
N ILE A 110 -1.34 8.72 10.16
CA ILE A 110 -0.19 9.02 9.29
C ILE A 110 0.44 10.41 9.57
N HIS A 111 -0.37 11.42 9.90
CA HIS A 111 0.14 12.76 10.20
C HIS A 111 0.98 12.77 11.48
N ASN A 112 0.54 12.07 12.52
CA ASN A 112 1.30 11.92 13.76
C ASN A 112 2.60 11.13 13.55
N VAL A 113 2.61 10.21 12.57
CA VAL A 113 3.83 9.53 12.15
C VAL A 113 4.83 10.53 11.56
N PHE A 114 4.43 11.28 10.54
CA PHE A 114 5.35 12.20 9.86
C PHE A 114 5.80 13.37 10.75
N ASN A 115 4.90 13.91 11.58
CA ASN A 115 5.25 14.98 12.53
C ASN A 115 6.31 14.57 13.56
N ALA A 116 6.52 13.27 13.77
CA ALA A 116 7.53 12.79 14.69
C ALA A 116 8.94 12.71 14.09
N PHE A 117 9.07 12.83 12.78
CA PHE A 117 10.36 12.85 12.11
C PHE A 117 10.77 14.29 11.79
N PRO A 118 12.03 14.68 12.03
CA PRO A 118 12.56 15.94 11.51
C PRO A 118 12.25 16.06 10.02
N ASN A 119 11.69 17.21 9.62
CA ASN A 119 11.31 17.48 8.23
C ASN A 119 10.27 16.52 7.61
N GLY A 120 9.55 15.70 8.39
CA GLY A 120 8.70 14.62 7.86
C GLY A 120 7.65 15.08 6.85
N GLU A 121 6.92 16.16 7.13
CA GLU A 121 5.94 16.74 6.19
C GLU A 121 6.61 17.30 4.90
N ALA A 122 7.79 17.92 5.03
CA ALA A 122 8.55 18.41 3.88
C ALA A 122 9.06 17.25 3.00
N VAL A 123 9.54 16.17 3.62
CA VAL A 123 9.95 14.95 2.94
C VAL A 123 8.76 14.29 2.23
N LEU A 124 7.60 14.17 2.90
CA LEU A 124 6.38 13.62 2.31
C LEU A 124 5.96 14.40 1.06
N LYS A 125 6.00 15.74 1.14
CA LYS A 125 5.71 16.62 0.01
C LYS A 125 6.63 16.32 -1.19
N LEU A 126 7.94 16.25 -0.96
CA LEU A 126 8.91 15.95 -2.02
C LEU A 126 8.74 14.53 -2.60
N ILE A 127 8.42 13.54 -1.76
CA ILE A 127 8.10 12.17 -2.23
C ILE A 127 6.91 12.21 -3.17
N LYS A 128 5.84 12.93 -2.80
CA LYS A 128 4.64 13.10 -3.64
C LYS A 128 4.97 13.79 -4.95
N GLU A 129 5.70 14.90 -4.92
CA GLU A 129 6.13 15.63 -6.12
C GLU A 129 6.91 14.72 -7.09
N ARG A 130 7.85 13.93 -6.56
CA ARG A 130 8.62 12.97 -7.36
C ARG A 130 7.72 11.90 -7.99
N GLN A 131 6.80 11.33 -7.21
CA GLN A 131 5.87 10.31 -7.69
C GLN A 131 4.94 10.85 -8.78
N ASP A 132 4.41 12.06 -8.60
CA ASP A 132 3.49 12.69 -9.55
C ASP A 132 4.16 12.94 -10.90
N VAL A 133 5.39 13.50 -10.90
CA VAL A 133 6.16 13.73 -12.13
C VAL A 133 6.43 12.43 -12.88
N MET A 134 6.87 11.39 -12.18
CA MET A 134 7.16 10.10 -12.81
C MET A 134 5.90 9.40 -13.32
N LYS A 135 4.82 9.42 -12.53
CA LYS A 135 3.52 8.86 -12.91
C LYS A 135 3.01 9.48 -14.20
N ASP A 136 2.98 10.81 -14.29
CA ASP A 136 2.46 11.50 -15.48
C ASP A 136 3.35 11.23 -16.70
N ALA A 137 4.68 11.19 -16.54
CA ALA A 137 5.60 10.87 -17.63
C ALA A 137 5.45 9.43 -18.15
N TRP A 138 5.28 8.45 -17.25
CA TRP A 138 5.04 7.06 -17.64
C TRP A 138 3.69 6.88 -18.33
N LEU A 139 2.65 7.55 -17.83
CA LEU A 139 1.35 7.55 -18.49
C LEU A 139 1.48 8.09 -19.91
N ASN A 140 2.12 9.25 -20.10
CA ASN A 140 2.33 9.83 -21.42
C ASN A 140 3.14 8.91 -22.35
N ALA A 141 4.26 8.36 -21.86
CA ALA A 141 5.12 7.46 -22.65
C ALA A 141 4.44 6.15 -23.06
N THR A 142 3.48 5.66 -22.27
CA THR A 142 2.71 4.45 -22.58
C THR A 142 1.49 4.72 -23.48
N GLY A 143 1.21 5.98 -23.83
CA GLY A 143 0.12 6.36 -24.73
C GLY A 143 -1.26 6.15 -24.14
N HIS A 144 -1.42 6.36 -22.82
CA HIS A 144 -2.71 6.20 -22.17
C HIS A 144 -3.77 7.21 -22.67
N ASN A 145 -5.04 6.80 -22.71
CA ASN A 145 -6.18 7.67 -23.09
C ASN A 145 -7.05 8.09 -21.90
N ARG A 146 -6.49 8.05 -20.69
CA ARG A 146 -7.28 8.31 -19.47
C ARG A 146 -7.68 9.79 -19.43
N PRO A 147 -8.98 10.12 -19.38
CA PRO A 147 -9.41 11.50 -19.23
C PRO A 147 -8.93 12.06 -17.88
N GLU A 148 -8.74 13.39 -17.80
CA GLU A 148 -8.40 14.14 -16.57
C GLU A 148 -6.97 13.94 -16.01
N MET A 149 -6.08 13.29 -16.74
CA MET A 149 -4.66 13.24 -16.35
C MET A 149 -3.90 14.43 -16.94
N ASN A 150 -2.92 14.95 -16.18
CA ASN A 150 -2.02 15.96 -16.69
C ASN A 150 -1.13 15.38 -17.80
N PRO A 151 -0.78 16.18 -18.83
CA PRO A 151 0.23 15.76 -19.78
C PRO A 151 1.57 15.61 -19.07
N GLY A 152 2.16 14.43 -19.16
CA GLY A 152 3.50 14.15 -18.66
C GLY A 152 4.59 14.79 -19.51
N VAL A 153 5.69 15.21 -18.87
CA VAL A 153 6.93 15.56 -19.59
C VAL A 153 7.57 14.30 -20.20
N SER A 154 8.64 14.47 -20.99
CA SER A 154 9.42 13.33 -21.49
C SER A 154 10.01 12.51 -20.34
N LEU A 155 10.20 11.19 -20.54
CA LEU A 155 10.82 10.32 -19.51
C LEU A 155 12.19 10.85 -19.07
N SER A 156 13.02 11.28 -20.01
CA SER A 156 14.34 11.87 -19.71
C SER A 156 14.25 13.10 -18.81
N GLU A 157 13.29 14.00 -19.07
CA GLU A 157 13.07 15.16 -18.21
C GLU A 157 12.50 14.78 -16.84
N ALA A 158 11.59 13.82 -16.79
CA ALA A 158 11.00 13.31 -15.55
C ALA A 158 12.07 12.67 -14.65
N GLU A 159 12.95 11.85 -15.22
CA GLU A 159 14.08 11.23 -14.51
C GLU A 159 15.02 12.28 -13.92
N ARG A 160 15.36 13.32 -14.69
CA ARG A 160 16.17 14.44 -14.19
C ARG A 160 15.50 15.13 -13.00
N LYS A 161 14.22 15.49 -13.13
CA LYS A 161 13.44 16.13 -12.05
C LYS A 161 13.33 15.21 -10.83
N ALA A 162 13.10 13.92 -11.04
CA ALA A 162 12.99 12.95 -9.97
C ALA A 162 14.32 12.79 -9.20
N LEU A 163 15.45 12.84 -9.90
CA LEU A 163 16.78 12.83 -9.30
C LEU A 163 17.05 14.10 -8.49
N GLU A 164 16.71 15.28 -9.02
CA GLU A 164 16.82 16.55 -8.29
C GLU A 164 15.99 16.54 -7.00
N THR A 165 14.76 16.04 -7.06
CA THR A 165 13.89 15.90 -5.88
C THR A 165 14.42 14.87 -4.90
N GLU A 166 14.97 13.75 -5.37
CA GLU A 166 15.61 12.75 -4.51
C GLU A 166 16.82 13.31 -3.75
N LEU A 167 17.63 14.17 -4.38
CA LEU A 167 18.74 14.83 -3.70
C LEU A 167 18.25 15.73 -2.55
N LYS A 168 17.16 16.49 -2.76
CA LYS A 168 16.54 17.30 -1.71
C LYS A 168 15.99 16.45 -0.56
N ILE A 169 15.35 15.31 -0.88
CA ILE A 169 14.86 14.37 0.13
C ILE A 169 16.04 13.89 0.99
N ARG A 170 17.13 13.47 0.37
CA ARG A 170 18.34 12.99 1.08
C ARG A 170 18.97 14.05 1.96
N GLU A 171 18.92 15.32 1.56
CA GLU A 171 19.40 16.42 2.39
C GLU A 171 18.56 16.61 3.65
N LEU A 172 17.23 16.50 3.54
CA LEU A 172 16.30 16.63 4.68
C LEU A 172 16.30 15.42 5.64
N LEU A 173 16.79 14.26 5.18
CA LEU A 173 16.91 13.04 5.97
C LEU A 173 18.24 12.91 6.74
N LYS A 174 19.19 13.83 6.52
CA LYS A 174 20.44 13.91 7.30
C LYS A 174 20.19 14.54 8.67
#